data_AF-A0A936Y0V0-F1
#
_entry.id   AF-A0A936Y0V0-F1
#
_cell.length_a   1.000
_cell.length_b   1.000
_cell.length_c   1.000
_cell.angle_alpha   90.00
_cell.angle_beta   90.00
_cell.angle_gamma   90.00
#
_symmetry.space_group_name_H-M   'P 1'
#
loop_
_entity.id
_entity.type
_entity.pdbx_description
1 polymer ?
#
loop_
_entity_poly.entity_id
_entity_poly.type
_entity_poly.pdbx_seq_one_letter_code
_entity_poly.pdbx_strand_id
1 'polypeptide(L)'
;MKKLIALIEELETKIPHSEKINKTISAGSVDWHIHHCLLVGLQIIQAVEKSDPETYSWKFNMRKTLVYTLNKIPRGRAKAPESVLPK
;
A
#
# COMPACT_ATOMS: atom_id res chain seq x y z
N MET A 1 10.88 -9.90 -11.79
CA MET A 1 10.97 -8.43 -11.95
C MET A 1 9.96 -7.85 -12.95
N LYS A 2 9.75 -8.45 -14.14
CA LYS A 2 8.78 -7.95 -15.15
C LYS A 2 7.38 -7.59 -14.60
N LYS A 3 6.89 -8.34 -13.60
CA LYS A 3 5.60 -8.10 -12.94
C LYS A 3 5.53 -6.79 -12.15
N LEU A 4 6.62 -6.35 -11.51
CA LEU A 4 6.63 -5.11 -10.72
C LEU A 4 6.68 -3.88 -11.61
N ILE A 5 7.51 -3.93 -12.66
CA ILE A 5 7.62 -2.85 -13.65
C ILE A 5 6.26 -2.60 -14.30
N ALA A 6 5.56 -3.66 -14.72
CA ALA A 6 4.22 -3.54 -15.29
C ALA A 6 3.20 -2.87 -14.34
N LEU A 7 3.31 -3.07 -13.02
CA LEU A 7 2.44 -2.40 -12.05
C LEU A 7 2.77 -0.91 -11.89
N ILE A 8 4.05 -0.55 -12.02
CA ILE A 8 4.48 0.86 -11.98
C ILE A 8 4.03 1.56 -13.26
N GLU A 9 4.21 0.94 -14.41
CA GLU A 9 3.70 1.42 -15.70
C GLU A 9 2.18 1.58 -15.65
N GLU A 10 1.45 0.65 -15.01
CA GLU A 10 0.01 0.77 -14.82
C GLU A 10 -0.36 2.03 -14.01
N LEU A 11 0.36 2.33 -12.92
CA LEU A 11 0.14 3.55 -12.15
C LEU A 11 0.41 4.80 -13.00
N GLU A 12 1.47 4.78 -13.82
CA GLU A 12 1.81 5.88 -14.72
C GLU A 12 0.67 6.16 -15.72
N THR A 13 0.04 5.10 -16.26
CA THR A 13 -1.13 5.26 -17.15
C THR A 13 -2.32 5.98 -16.49
N LYS A 14 -2.35 6.08 -15.15
CA LYS A 14 -3.42 6.76 -14.40
C LYS A 14 -3.12 8.22 -14.08
N ILE A 15 -1.91 8.70 -14.34
CA ILE A 15 -1.53 10.11 -14.13
C ILE A 15 -2.48 11.10 -14.83
N PRO A 16 -2.98 10.86 -16.08
CA PRO A 16 -3.96 11.74 -16.72
C PRO A 16 -5.31 11.85 -15.99
N HIS A 17 -5.51 11.09 -14.91
CA HIS A 17 -6.69 11.11 -14.07
C HIS A 17 -6.41 11.60 -12.65
N SER A 18 -5.23 12.17 -12.40
CA SER A 18 -4.74 12.67 -11.11
C SER A 18 -5.83 13.35 -10.26
N GLU A 19 -6.51 14.35 -10.83
CA GLU A 19 -7.50 15.18 -10.13
C GLU A 19 -8.87 14.50 -9.94
N LYS A 20 -9.10 13.33 -10.55
CA LYS A 20 -10.38 12.63 -10.40
C LYS A 20 -10.53 12.15 -8.97
N ILE A 21 -11.69 12.43 -8.39
CA ILE A 21 -12.09 11.97 -7.07
C ILE A 21 -13.52 11.44 -7.10
N ASN A 22 -13.75 10.30 -6.47
CA ASN A 22 -15.09 9.78 -6.21
C ASN A 22 -15.28 9.54 -4.72
N LYS A 23 -15.93 10.51 -4.05
CA LYS A 23 -16.16 10.50 -2.60
C LYS A 23 -17.04 9.34 -2.12
N THR A 24 -17.81 8.68 -3.00
CA THR A 24 -18.56 7.46 -2.63
C THR A 24 -17.66 6.23 -2.53
N ILE A 25 -16.44 6.29 -3.07
CA ILE A 25 -15.47 5.19 -3.08
C ILE A 25 -14.29 5.50 -2.15
N SER A 26 -13.70 6.70 -2.26
CA SER A 26 -12.51 7.10 -1.53
C SER A 26 -12.54 8.61 -1.22
N ALA A 27 -11.95 8.98 -0.08
CA ALA A 27 -11.73 10.37 0.26
C ALA A 27 -10.54 10.99 -0.51
N GLY A 28 -9.62 10.16 -1.02
CA GLY A 28 -8.46 10.61 -1.81
C GLY A 28 -8.75 10.63 -3.31
N SER A 29 -8.07 11.53 -4.01
CA SER A 29 -7.98 11.59 -5.48
C SER A 29 -7.02 10.54 -6.03
N VAL A 30 -6.99 10.36 -7.36
CA VAL A 30 -6.13 9.36 -8.01
C VAL A 30 -4.65 9.63 -7.77
N ASP A 31 -4.21 10.89 -7.83
CA ASP A 31 -2.85 11.31 -7.51
C ASP A 31 -2.45 10.94 -6.07
N TRP A 32 -3.34 11.15 -5.09
CA TRP A 32 -3.14 10.76 -3.70
C TRP A 32 -2.88 9.26 -3.61
N HIS A 33 -3.67 8.44 -4.33
CA HIS A 33 -3.49 6.99 -4.34
C HIS A 33 -2.15 6.56 -5.00
N ILE A 34 -1.76 7.19 -6.11
CA ILE A 34 -0.47 6.92 -6.76
C ILE A 34 0.67 7.27 -5.80
N HIS A 35 0.66 8.46 -5.21
CA HIS A 35 1.66 8.91 -4.25
C HIS A 35 1.75 7.97 -3.04
N HIS A 36 0.60 7.60 -2.47
CA HIS A 36 0.54 6.68 -1.33
C HIS A 36 1.17 5.32 -1.66
N CYS A 37 0.85 4.74 -2.82
CA CYS A 37 1.44 3.48 -3.28
C CYS A 37 2.97 3.55 -3.35
N LEU A 38 3.51 4.64 -3.88
CA LEU A 38 4.96 4.84 -4.00
C LEU A 38 5.63 5.00 -2.63
N LEU A 39 5.03 5.79 -1.72
CA LEU A 39 5.55 5.93 -0.35
C LEU A 39 5.56 4.61 0.41
N VAL A 40 4.50 3.80 0.28
CA VAL A 40 4.44 2.46 0.88
C VAL A 40 5.56 1.57 0.35
N GLY A 41 5.78 1.58 -0.97
CA GLY A 41 6.87 0.82 -1.60
C GLY A 41 8.25 1.23 -1.06
N LEU A 42 8.53 2.53 -0.98
CA LEU A 42 9.76 3.07 -0.42
C LEU A 42 9.95 2.68 1.05
N GLN A 43 8.90 2.79 1.87
CA GLN A 43 8.97 2.39 3.27
C GLN A 43 9.25 0.90 3.44
N ILE A 44 8.66 0.04 2.60
CA ILE A 44 8.93 -1.41 2.62
C ILE A 44 10.39 -1.68 2.27
N ILE A 45 10.92 -1.05 1.22
CA ILE A 45 12.34 -1.20 0.83
C ILE A 45 13.24 -0.82 2.00
N GLN A 46 13.03 0.35 2.60
CA GLN A 46 13.81 0.82 3.76
C GLN A 46 13.68 -0.11 4.97
N ALA A 47 12.50 -0.69 5.21
CA ALA A 47 12.29 -1.63 6.31
C ALA A 47 13.05 -2.94 6.07
N VAL A 48 13.09 -3.42 4.83
CA VAL A 48 13.85 -4.63 4.45
C VAL A 48 15.35 -4.38 4.57
N GLU A 49 15.86 -3.24 4.08
CA GLU A 49 17.26 -2.85 4.19
C GLU A 49 17.76 -2.82 5.64
N LYS A 50 16.89 -2.44 6.58
CA LYS A 50 17.19 -2.36 8.02
C LYS A 50 16.84 -3.65 8.78
N SER A 51 16.27 -4.65 8.13
CA SER A 51 15.82 -5.87 8.80
C SER A 51 16.97 -6.85 9.03
N ASP A 52 16.93 -7.53 10.17
CA ASP A 52 17.86 -8.61 10.51
C ASP A 52 17.08 -9.93 10.67
N PRO A 53 17.28 -10.92 9.78
CA PRO A 53 16.61 -12.22 9.86
C PRO A 53 16.81 -12.96 11.18
N GLU A 54 17.97 -12.80 11.82
CA GLU A 54 18.31 -13.51 13.07
C GLU A 54 17.47 -13.01 14.26
N THR A 55 16.92 -11.79 14.15
CA THR A 55 16.06 -11.20 15.18
C THR A 55 14.58 -11.52 14.99
N TYR A 56 14.21 -12.24 13.94
CA TYR A 56 12.82 -12.56 13.65
C TYR A 56 12.23 -13.51 14.72
N SER A 57 11.12 -13.08 15.31
CA SER A 57 10.30 -13.92 16.18
C SER A 57 8.85 -13.94 15.70
N TRP A 58 8.30 -15.13 15.48
CA TRP A 58 6.92 -15.27 15.07
C TRP A 58 5.97 -14.83 16.20
N LYS A 59 4.97 -14.02 15.85
CA LYS A 59 3.88 -13.62 16.75
C LYS A 59 2.54 -13.85 16.05
N PHE A 60 1.64 -14.51 16.76
CA PHE A 60 0.28 -14.72 16.27
C PHE A 60 -0.46 -13.38 16.16
N ASN A 61 -1.11 -13.14 15.01
CA ASN A 61 -1.92 -11.95 14.80
C ASN A 61 -3.22 -12.34 14.10
N MET A 62 -4.33 -12.25 14.83
CA MET A 62 -5.63 -12.70 14.31
C MET A 62 -6.12 -11.93 13.10
N ARG A 63 -5.82 -10.63 13.02
CA ARG A 63 -6.19 -9.80 11.87
C ARG A 63 -5.40 -10.24 10.63
N LYS A 64 -4.10 -10.50 10.79
CA LYS A 64 -3.24 -11.04 9.72
C LYS A 64 -3.75 -12.39 9.23
N THR A 65 -4.03 -13.32 10.14
CA THR A 65 -4.58 -14.64 9.80
C THR A 65 -5.88 -14.50 9.02
N LEU A 66 -6.83 -13.71 9.51
CA LEU A 66 -8.11 -13.49 8.83
C LEU A 66 -7.95 -12.92 7.41
N VAL A 67 -7.12 -11.89 7.24
CA VAL A 67 -6.89 -11.26 5.93
C VAL A 67 -6.26 -12.24 4.94
N TYR A 68 -5.29 -13.04 5.38
CA TYR A 68 -4.64 -14.02 4.52
C TYR A 68 -5.52 -15.23 4.20
N THR A 69 -6.37 -15.68 5.13
CA THR A 69 -7.33 -16.75 4.87
C THR A 69 -8.43 -16.31 3.91
N LEU A 70 -8.95 -15.09 4.05
CA LEU A 70 -10.03 -14.58 3.20
C LEU A 70 -9.54 -13.94 1.90
N ASN A 71 -8.23 -13.70 1.77
CA ASN A 71 -7.62 -12.89 0.71
C ASN A 71 -8.35 -11.54 0.48
N LYS A 72 -8.86 -10.94 1.57
CA LYS A 72 -9.70 -9.75 1.52
C LYS A 72 -9.45 -8.85 2.73
N ILE A 73 -9.20 -7.58 2.45
CA ILE A 73 -9.10 -6.55 3.49
C ILE A 73 -10.49 -5.94 3.70
N PRO A 74 -11.01 -5.90 4.95
CA PRO A 74 -12.30 -5.28 5.24
C PRO A 74 -12.22 -3.77 4.97
N ARG A 75 -13.04 -3.29 4.02
CA ARG A 75 -13.13 -1.86 3.69
C ARG A 75 -13.70 -1.06 4.86
N GLY A 76 -13.27 0.20 4.98
CA GLY A 76 -13.71 1.13 6.03
C GLY A 76 -13.12 0.89 7.43
N ARG A 77 -12.31 -0.16 7.62
CA ARG A 77 -11.65 -0.45 8.91
C ARG A 77 -10.13 -0.24 8.91
N ALA A 78 -9.51 -0.22 7.73
CA ALA A 78 -8.08 0.01 7.59
C ALA A 78 -7.77 1.51 7.50
N LYS A 79 -6.73 1.96 8.20
CA LYS A 79 -6.19 3.31 8.15
C LYS A 79 -4.73 3.24 7.67
N ALA A 80 -4.36 4.12 6.75
CA ALA A 80 -2.98 4.24 6.30
C ALA A 80 -2.08 4.75 7.45
N PRO A 81 -0.85 4.20 7.61
CA PRO A 81 0.13 4.75 8.54
C PRO A 81 0.49 6.19 8.18
N GLU A 82 0.79 7.00 9.19
CA GLU A 82 1.13 8.42 9.00
C GLU A 82 2.37 8.63 8.12
N SER A 83 3.35 7.72 8.22
CA SER A 83 4.60 7.74 7.46
C SER A 83 4.41 7.65 5.94
N VAL A 84 3.25 7.18 5.48
CA VAL A 84 2.95 6.98 4.05
C VAL A 84 1.74 7.80 3.62
N LEU A 85 1.29 8.75 4.43
CA LEU A 85 0.27 9.70 3.98
C LEU A 85 0.94 10.71 3.04
N PRO A 86 0.48 10.81 1.77
CA PRO A 86 0.87 11.90 0.89
C PRO A 86 0.61 13.26 1.55
N LYS A 87 1.54 14.19 1.36
CA LYS A 87 1.46 15.57 1.84
C LYS A 87 1.07 16.49 0.70
#